data_AF-A0AAU4DWS8-F1
#
_entry.id   AF-A0AAU4DWS8-F1
#
_cell.length_a   1.000
_cell.length_b   1.000
_cell.length_c   1.000
_cell.angle_alpha   90.00
_cell.angle_beta   90.00
_cell.angle_gamma   90.00
#
_symmetry.space_group_name_H-M   'P 1'
#
loop_
_entity.id
_entity.type
_entity.pdbx_description
1 polymer ?
#
loop_
_entity_poly.entity_id
_entity_poly.type
_entity_poly.pdbx_seq_one_letter_code
_entity_poly.pdbx_strand_id
1 'polypeptide(L)'
;MSTTPLPLPDVVESAVEDTVATARPDAGLWLIGELEQRGPEAMWAGALQLIRPLAARPAYGLPEHEAAAQLRVNARAANPSTALVLEIRLALGEQDEEAAWELWYKADPALRRTAIMDWLISYAWVVGFRGAKLTAQQTVSLIRCGIQGQQP
;
A
#
# COMPACT_ATOMS: atom_id res chain seq x y z
N MET A 1 -20.94 -6.22 -24.96
CA MET A 1 -20.49 -4.82 -24.99
C MET A 1 -19.11 -4.81 -24.36
N SER A 2 -18.07 -4.45 -25.11
CA SER A 2 -16.70 -4.41 -24.58
C SER A 2 -16.56 -3.16 -23.73
N THR A 3 -16.69 -3.29 -22.41
CA THR A 3 -16.31 -2.25 -21.46
C THR A 3 -14.80 -2.10 -21.51
N THR A 4 -14.32 -0.95 -21.98
CA THR A 4 -12.90 -0.62 -21.90
C THR A 4 -12.47 -0.66 -20.43
N PRO A 5 -11.39 -1.37 -20.06
CA PRO A 5 -10.90 -1.38 -18.70
C PRO A 5 -10.59 0.05 -18.23
N LEU A 6 -10.98 0.39 -17.00
CA LEU A 6 -10.66 1.69 -16.42
C LEU A 6 -9.14 1.92 -16.43
N PRO A 7 -8.64 3.13 -16.73
CA PRO A 7 -7.24 3.48 -16.54
C PRO A 7 -6.75 3.14 -15.12
N LEU A 8 -5.50 2.70 -14.99
CA LEU A 8 -4.95 2.28 -13.70
C LEU A 8 -5.07 3.36 -12.60
N PRO A 9 -4.80 4.66 -12.86
CA PRO A 9 -5.02 5.70 -11.86
C PRO A 9 -6.46 5.75 -11.33
N ASP A 10 -7.44 5.63 -12.23
CA ASP A 10 -8.86 5.68 -11.87
C ASP A 10 -9.27 4.48 -11.01
N VAL A 11 -8.67 3.30 -11.24
CA VAL A 11 -8.87 2.12 -10.40
C VAL A 11 -8.36 2.36 -8.98
N VAL A 12 -7.13 2.89 -8.85
CA VAL A 12 -6.54 3.19 -7.54
C VAL A 12 -7.36 4.27 -6.82
N GLU A 13 -7.75 5.33 -7.54
CA GLU A 13 -8.55 6.44 -7.00
C GLU A 13 -9.91 5.93 -6.48
N SER A 14 -10.61 5.11 -7.26
CA SER A 14 -11.89 4.51 -6.87
C SER A 14 -11.76 3.65 -5.62
N ALA A 15 -10.69 2.84 -5.52
CA ALA A 15 -10.44 2.01 -4.35
C ALA A 15 -10.19 2.86 -3.09
N VAL A 16 -9.46 3.97 -3.22
CA VAL A 16 -9.22 4.90 -2.10
C VAL A 16 -10.52 5.59 -1.69
N GLU A 17 -11.30 6.10 -2.65
CA GLU A 17 -12.60 6.73 -2.40
C GLU A 17 -13.53 5.80 -1.62
N ASP A 18 -13.72 4.56 -2.11
CA ASP A 18 -14.59 3.58 -1.47
C ASP A 18 -14.06 3.14 -0.10
N THR A 19 -12.74 3.01 0.05
CA THR A 19 -12.12 2.68 1.34
C THR A 19 -12.40 3.77 2.36
N VAL A 20 -12.23 5.05 1.99
CA VAL A 20 -12.50 6.20 2.87
C VAL A 20 -13.99 6.29 3.20
N ALA A 21 -14.86 6.06 2.21
CA ALA A 21 -16.31 6.17 2.39
C ALA A 21 -16.90 5.06 3.26
N THR A 22 -16.40 3.83 3.13
CA THR A 22 -17.04 2.64 3.74
C THR A 22 -16.26 2.05 4.90
N ALA A 23 -14.94 2.27 4.95
CA ALA A 23 -14.02 1.58 5.86
C ALA A 23 -14.16 0.04 5.81
N ARG A 24 -14.41 -0.51 4.62
CA ARG A 24 -14.54 -1.95 4.39
C ARG A 24 -13.39 -2.52 3.55
N PRO A 25 -13.00 -3.79 3.75
CA PRO A 25 -11.89 -4.39 3.01
C PRO A 25 -12.23 -4.67 1.53
N ASP A 26 -13.52 -4.68 1.19
CA ASP A 26 -14.03 -5.03 -0.14
C ASP A 26 -13.37 -4.20 -1.26
N ALA A 27 -13.16 -2.89 -1.04
CA ALA A 27 -12.52 -2.00 -2.01
C ALA A 27 -11.04 -2.37 -2.25
N GLY A 28 -10.32 -2.76 -1.21
CA GLY A 28 -8.93 -3.22 -1.33
C GLY A 28 -8.82 -4.58 -2.02
N LEU A 29 -9.74 -5.50 -1.72
CA LEU A 29 -9.81 -6.81 -2.39
C LEU A 29 -10.14 -6.65 -3.87
N TRP A 30 -11.08 -5.75 -4.20
CA TRP A 30 -11.38 -5.40 -5.59
C TRP A 30 -10.17 -4.80 -6.31
N LEU A 31 -9.47 -3.84 -5.69
CA LEU A 31 -8.25 -3.25 -6.24
C LEU A 31 -7.22 -4.35 -6.57
N ILE A 32 -6.93 -5.23 -5.60
CA ILE A 32 -5.98 -6.33 -5.80
C ILE A 32 -6.41 -7.19 -6.99
N GLY A 33 -7.69 -7.59 -7.06
CA GLY A 33 -8.20 -8.38 -8.19
C GLY A 33 -8.05 -7.70 -9.54
N GLU A 34 -8.32 -6.39 -9.63
CA GLU A 34 -8.11 -5.60 -10.85
C GLU A 34 -6.63 -5.56 -11.26
N LEU A 35 -5.73 -5.36 -10.30
CA LEU A 35 -4.29 -5.30 -10.56
C LEU A 35 -3.74 -6.65 -11.01
N GLU A 36 -4.17 -7.74 -10.38
CA GLU A 36 -3.76 -9.10 -10.73
C GLU A 36 -4.17 -9.49 -12.15
N GLN A 37 -5.40 -9.16 -12.55
CA GLN A 37 -5.89 -9.42 -13.91
C GLN A 37 -5.07 -8.69 -14.98
N ARG A 38 -4.45 -7.55 -14.62
CA ARG A 38 -3.63 -6.72 -15.51
C ARG A 38 -2.15 -7.11 -15.49
N GLY A 39 -1.73 -7.94 -14.53
CA GLY A 39 -0.39 -8.52 -14.47
C GLY A 39 0.59 -7.84 -13.48
N PRO A 40 1.82 -8.37 -13.39
CA PRO A 40 2.83 -7.95 -12.40
C PRO A 40 3.22 -6.47 -12.48
N GLU A 41 3.29 -5.91 -13.69
CA GLU A 41 3.63 -4.52 -13.93
C GLU A 41 2.53 -3.59 -13.42
N ALA A 42 1.26 -3.96 -13.63
CA ALA A 42 0.12 -3.21 -13.11
C ALA A 42 0.05 -3.26 -11.59
N MET A 43 0.30 -4.44 -10.99
CA MET A 43 0.43 -4.61 -9.54
C MET A 43 1.45 -3.64 -8.93
N TRP A 44 2.63 -3.52 -9.54
CA TRP A 44 3.64 -2.56 -9.08
C TRP A 44 3.26 -1.11 -9.34
N ALA A 45 2.76 -0.79 -10.53
CA ALA A 45 2.36 0.58 -10.85
C ALA A 45 1.21 1.06 -9.94
N GLY A 46 0.28 0.18 -9.56
CA GLY A 46 -0.77 0.46 -8.58
C GLY A 46 -0.20 0.67 -7.18
N ALA A 47 0.70 -0.22 -6.74
CA ALA A 47 1.42 -0.09 -5.48
C ALA A 47 2.20 1.24 -5.40
N LEU A 48 2.91 1.62 -6.46
CA LEU A 48 3.68 2.86 -6.55
C LEU A 48 2.81 4.11 -6.36
N GLN A 49 1.59 4.11 -6.89
CA GLN A 49 0.66 5.22 -6.70
C GLN A 49 0.24 5.39 -5.23
N LEU A 50 0.15 4.30 -4.48
CA LEU A 50 -0.15 4.34 -3.05
C LEU A 50 1.08 4.72 -2.21
N ILE A 51 2.26 4.17 -2.50
CA ILE A 51 3.44 4.38 -1.65
C ILE A 51 4.18 5.70 -1.91
N ARG A 52 4.24 6.21 -3.15
CA ARG A 52 5.01 7.44 -3.45
C ARG A 52 4.59 8.64 -2.59
N PRO A 53 3.27 8.92 -2.41
CA PRO A 53 2.84 10.03 -1.56
C PRO A 53 3.13 9.83 -0.07
N LEU A 54 3.29 8.58 0.37
CA LEU A 54 3.70 8.24 1.74
C LEU A 54 5.22 8.32 1.92
N ALA A 55 5.98 7.89 0.92
CA ALA A 55 7.45 7.93 0.90
C ALA A 55 8.00 9.36 0.84
N ALA A 56 7.33 10.26 0.12
CA ALA A 56 7.69 11.69 0.05
C ALA A 56 7.54 12.44 1.38
N ARG A 57 6.96 11.82 2.41
CA ARG A 57 6.77 12.42 3.74
C ARG A 57 7.91 11.96 4.67
N PRO A 58 8.42 12.85 5.54
CA PRO A 58 9.34 12.45 6.60
C PRO A 58 8.77 11.30 7.43
N ALA A 59 9.53 10.20 7.57
CA ALA A 59 9.08 9.10 8.40
C ALA A 59 9.20 9.49 9.88
N TYR A 60 8.14 9.25 10.65
CA TYR A 60 8.10 9.48 12.11
C TYR A 60 8.40 10.93 12.54
N GLY A 61 8.32 11.91 11.63
CA GLY A 61 8.72 13.30 11.91
C GLY A 61 10.23 13.48 12.11
N LEU A 62 11.04 12.49 11.75
CA LEU A 62 12.49 12.51 11.90
C LEU A 62 13.19 13.09 10.66
N PRO A 63 14.41 13.63 10.81
CA PRO A 63 15.30 13.92 9.67
C PRO A 63 15.55 12.68 8.83
N GLU A 64 15.83 12.84 7.52
CA GLU A 64 15.91 11.72 6.56
C GLU A 64 16.83 10.58 7.00
N HIS A 65 18.03 10.89 7.50
CA HIS A 65 18.99 9.87 7.94
C HIS A 65 18.52 9.08 9.17
N GLU A 66 17.91 9.74 10.15
CA GLU A 66 17.33 9.10 11.34
C GLU A 66 16.07 8.30 10.98
N ALA A 67 15.25 8.84 10.08
CA ALA A 67 14.07 8.17 9.54
C ALA A 67 14.46 6.85 8.87
N ALA A 68 15.51 6.86 8.04
CA ALA A 68 16.01 5.66 7.38
C ALA A 68 16.55 4.62 8.37
N ALA A 69 17.32 5.04 9.38
CA ALA A 69 17.77 4.15 10.45
C ALA A 69 16.58 3.53 11.22
N GLN A 70 15.58 4.33 11.56
CA GLN A 70 14.39 3.86 12.27
C GLN A 70 13.53 2.91 11.41
N LEU A 71 13.37 3.19 10.11
CA LEU A 71 12.68 2.31 9.18
C LEU A 71 13.36 0.93 9.14
N ARG A 72 14.70 0.87 9.08
CA ARG A 72 15.45 -0.40 9.13
C ARG A 72 15.24 -1.18 10.43
N VAL A 73 15.26 -0.48 11.57
CA VAL A 73 15.01 -1.12 12.88
C VAL A 73 13.61 -1.70 12.93
N ASN A 74 12.62 -0.94 12.48
CA ASN A 74 11.22 -1.36 12.49
C ASN A 74 10.97 -2.52 11.52
N ALA A 75 11.55 -2.49 10.32
CA ALA A 75 11.43 -3.55 9.33
C ALA A 75 11.89 -4.90 9.88
N ARG A 76 13.02 -4.94 10.60
CA ARG A 76 13.58 -6.18 11.19
C ARG A 76 12.69 -6.81 12.27
N ALA A 77 11.89 -6.00 12.97
CA ALA A 77 11.03 -6.46 14.06
C ALA A 77 9.57 -6.68 13.61
N ALA A 78 9.24 -6.32 12.38
CA ALA A 78 7.89 -6.35 11.87
C ALA A 78 7.48 -7.74 11.37
N ASN A 79 6.17 -7.93 11.22
CA ASN A 79 5.67 -9.04 10.43
C ASN A 79 6.12 -8.90 8.95
N PRO A 80 6.10 -9.98 8.14
CA PRO A 80 6.65 -9.94 6.79
C PRO A 80 6.05 -8.91 5.83
N SER A 81 4.72 -8.63 5.88
CA SER A 81 4.11 -7.64 4.99
C SER A 81 4.55 -6.22 5.36
N THR A 82 4.57 -5.92 6.65
CA THR A 82 5.03 -4.64 7.17
C THR A 82 6.53 -4.46 6.91
N ALA A 83 7.34 -5.50 7.05
CA ALA A 83 8.76 -5.46 6.71
C ALA A 83 8.96 -5.09 5.23
N LEU A 84 8.26 -5.75 4.31
CA LEU A 84 8.30 -5.45 2.88
C LEU A 84 7.92 -4.00 2.58
N VAL A 85 6.85 -3.50 3.19
CA VAL A 85 6.38 -2.12 3.05
C VAL A 85 7.46 -1.12 3.48
N LEU A 86 8.12 -1.37 4.61
CA LEU A 86 9.15 -0.49 5.16
C LEU A 86 10.44 -0.54 4.34
N GLU A 87 10.85 -1.72 3.86
CA GLU A 87 12.02 -1.90 3.00
C GLU A 87 11.85 -1.24 1.64
N ILE A 88 10.67 -1.35 1.03
CA ILE A 88 10.36 -0.66 -0.23
C ILE A 88 10.37 0.86 -0.03
N ARG A 89 9.80 1.37 1.06
CA ARG A 89 9.87 2.80 1.38
C ARG A 89 11.31 3.27 1.57
N LEU A 90 12.15 2.46 2.22
CA LEU A 90 13.57 2.76 2.41
C LEU A 90 14.30 2.81 1.06
N ALA A 91 14.09 1.82 0.19
CA ALA A 91 14.70 1.77 -1.13
C ALA A 91 14.32 2.99 -1.98
N LEU A 92 13.04 3.39 -1.99
CA LEU A 92 12.58 4.60 -2.69
C LEU A 92 13.20 5.91 -2.15
N GLY A 93 13.62 5.93 -0.88
CA GLY A 93 14.20 7.12 -0.24
C GLY A 93 15.73 7.21 -0.29
N GLU A 94 16.42 6.07 -0.23
CA GLU A 94 17.89 6.02 -0.18
C GLU A 94 18.55 5.54 -1.47
N GLN A 95 17.80 4.87 -2.34
CA GLN A 95 18.29 4.25 -3.57
C GLN A 95 17.43 4.79 -4.74
N ASP A 96 16.95 3.90 -5.60
CA ASP A 96 16.10 4.23 -6.73
C ASP A 96 14.89 3.30 -6.83
N GLU A 97 14.05 3.55 -7.83
CA GLU A 97 12.86 2.74 -8.09
C GLU A 97 13.22 1.32 -8.55
N GLU A 98 14.38 1.11 -9.16
CA GLU A 98 14.85 -0.20 -9.60
C GLU A 98 15.13 -1.11 -8.39
N ALA A 99 15.80 -0.59 -7.36
CA ALA A 99 16.01 -1.29 -6.10
C ALA A 99 14.69 -1.65 -5.40
N ALA A 100 13.72 -0.72 -5.41
CA ALA A 100 12.40 -0.95 -4.83
C ALA A 100 11.61 -2.01 -5.62
N TRP A 101 11.70 -1.98 -6.94
CA TRP A 101 11.12 -2.98 -7.83
C TRP A 101 11.71 -4.37 -7.59
N GLU A 102 13.03 -4.48 -7.41
CA GLU A 102 13.70 -5.75 -7.12
C GLU A 102 13.20 -6.40 -5.82
N LEU A 103 13.00 -5.60 -4.76
CA LEU A 103 12.41 -6.07 -3.51
C LEU A 103 10.97 -6.55 -3.72
N TRP A 104 10.16 -5.76 -4.43
CA TRP A 104 8.79 -6.12 -4.78
C TRP A 104 8.71 -7.42 -5.59
N TYR A 105 9.54 -7.54 -6.62
CA TYR A 105 9.54 -8.68 -7.55
C TYR A 105 10.06 -9.98 -6.91
N LYS A 106 10.88 -9.90 -5.85
CA LYS A 106 11.32 -11.08 -5.08
C LYS A 106 10.33 -11.51 -4.00
N ALA A 107 9.46 -10.63 -3.55
CA ALA A 107 8.47 -10.94 -2.51
C ALA A 107 7.43 -11.97 -2.99
N ASP A 108 6.94 -12.81 -2.08
CA ASP A 108 5.84 -13.74 -2.39
C ASP A 108 4.59 -12.98 -2.90
N PRO A 109 3.88 -13.46 -3.93
CA PRO A 109 2.66 -12.81 -4.42
C PRO A 109 1.61 -12.53 -3.33
N ALA A 110 1.44 -13.41 -2.34
CA ALA A 110 0.54 -13.19 -1.21
C ALA A 110 1.00 -12.01 -0.35
N LEU A 111 2.30 -11.86 -0.12
CA LEU A 111 2.86 -10.70 0.59
C LEU A 111 2.63 -9.40 -0.17
N ARG A 112 2.74 -9.41 -1.51
CA ARG A 112 2.44 -8.24 -2.35
C ARG A 112 0.99 -7.79 -2.23
N ARG A 113 0.05 -8.75 -2.19
CA ARG A 113 -1.39 -8.46 -1.96
C ARG A 113 -1.60 -7.79 -0.60
N THR A 114 -1.00 -8.34 0.46
CA THR A 114 -1.08 -7.76 1.80
C THR A 114 -0.46 -6.37 1.85
N ALA A 115 0.69 -6.16 1.21
CA ALA A 115 1.35 -4.85 1.15
C ALA A 115 0.49 -3.79 0.44
N ILE A 116 -0.22 -4.14 -0.65
CA ILE A 116 -1.17 -3.23 -1.31
C ILE A 116 -2.30 -2.84 -0.35
N MET A 117 -2.85 -3.79 0.41
CA MET A 117 -3.87 -3.49 1.41
C MET A 117 -3.33 -2.55 2.50
N ASP A 118 -2.14 -2.85 3.04
CA ASP A 118 -1.48 -2.04 4.07
C ASP A 118 -1.22 -0.60 3.56
N TRP A 119 -0.79 -0.45 2.31
CA TRP A 119 -0.59 0.86 1.68
C TRP A 119 -1.89 1.59 1.38
N LEU A 120 -2.94 0.90 0.92
CA LEU A 120 -4.24 1.49 0.70
C LEU A 120 -4.81 2.07 1.99
N ILE A 121 -4.76 1.30 3.08
CA ILE A 121 -5.21 1.75 4.41
C ILE A 121 -4.37 2.94 4.87
N SER A 122 -3.04 2.87 4.73
CA SER A 122 -2.13 3.95 5.11
C SER A 122 -2.38 5.22 4.28
N TYR A 123 -2.64 5.07 2.99
CA TYR A 123 -2.96 6.17 2.09
C TYR A 123 -4.30 6.82 2.48
N ALA A 124 -5.34 6.03 2.67
CA ALA A 124 -6.67 6.51 3.07
C ALA A 124 -6.67 7.19 4.45
N TRP A 125 -5.77 6.79 5.35
CA TRP A 125 -5.53 7.43 6.64
C TRP A 125 -4.74 8.73 6.53
N VAL A 126 -3.62 8.74 5.78
CA VAL A 126 -2.68 9.87 5.76
C VAL A 126 -3.08 10.93 4.73
N VAL A 127 -3.38 10.50 3.51
CA VAL A 127 -3.72 11.35 2.36
C VAL A 127 -5.23 11.53 2.28
N GLY A 128 -5.98 10.43 2.33
CA GLY A 128 -7.43 10.43 2.18
C GLY A 128 -7.91 10.67 0.75
N PHE A 129 -9.18 11.05 0.63
CA PHE A 129 -9.85 11.35 -0.63
C PHE A 129 -10.81 12.52 -0.48
N ARG A 130 -10.73 13.52 -1.37
CA ARG A 130 -11.59 14.73 -1.39
C ARG A 130 -11.85 15.37 -0.02
N GLY A 131 -10.81 15.43 0.83
CA GLY A 131 -10.89 16.03 2.16
C GLY A 131 -11.39 15.09 3.27
N ALA A 132 -11.87 13.89 2.94
CA ALA A 132 -12.21 12.85 3.89
C ALA A 132 -11.04 11.89 4.11
N LYS A 133 -10.96 11.30 5.31
CA LYS A 133 -9.94 10.34 5.73
C LYS A 133 -10.58 9.27 6.60
N LEU A 134 -9.93 8.12 6.69
CA LEU A 134 -10.27 7.14 7.72
C LEU A 134 -10.09 7.76 9.11
N THR A 135 -10.94 7.35 10.05
CA THR A 135 -10.75 7.59 11.49
C THR A 135 -9.92 6.47 12.11
N ALA A 136 -9.35 6.69 13.29
CA ALA A 136 -8.50 5.70 13.96
C ALA A 136 -9.25 4.38 14.20
N GLN A 137 -10.54 4.48 14.57
CA GLN A 137 -11.40 3.32 14.75
C GLN A 137 -11.60 2.55 13.44
N GLN A 138 -11.85 3.24 12.34
CA GLN A 138 -12.02 2.63 11.03
C GLN A 138 -10.73 1.94 10.54
N THR A 139 -9.58 2.59 10.73
CA THR A 139 -8.27 2.01 10.39
C THR A 139 -8.01 0.72 11.18
N VAL A 140 -8.24 0.72 12.49
CA VAL A 140 -8.05 -0.48 13.32
C VAL A 140 -9.01 -1.60 12.90
N SER A 141 -10.26 -1.29 12.59
CA SER A 141 -11.23 -2.28 12.09
C SER A 141 -10.76 -2.90 10.76
N LEU A 142 -10.30 -2.09 9.81
CA LEU A 142 -9.78 -2.56 8.52
C LEU A 142 -8.58 -3.48 8.68
N ILE A 143 -7.61 -3.10 9.52
CA ILE A 143 -6.43 -3.92 9.80
C ILE A 143 -6.85 -5.28 10.38
N ARG A 144 -7.80 -5.31 11.32
CA ARG A 144 -8.30 -6.57 11.91
C ARG A 144 -9.01 -7.45 10.89
N CYS A 145 -9.87 -6.87 10.04
CA CYS A 145 -10.56 -7.60 8.99
C CYS A 145 -9.59 -8.14 7.92
N GLY A 146 -8.58 -7.36 7.53
CA GLY A 146 -7.54 -7.77 6.58
C GLY A 146 -6.69 -8.94 7.10
N ILE A 147 -6.41 -8.99 8.40
CA ILE A 147 -5.69 -10.11 9.05
C ILE A 147 -6.56 -11.38 9.09
N GLN A 148 -7.88 -11.25 9.25
CA GLN A 148 -8.80 -12.39 9.38
C GLN A 148 -9.19 -13.02 8.03
N GLY A 149 -9.17 -12.26 6.94
CA GLY A 149 -9.48 -12.77 5.59
C GLY A 149 -8.35 -13.54 4.90
N GLN A 150 -7.23 -13.78 5.59
CA GLN A 150 -6.02 -14.43 5.04
C GLN A 150 -5.76 -15.84 5.60
N GLN A 151 -6.72 -16.43 6.33
CA GLN A 151 -6.63 -17.86 6.66
C GLN A 151 -7.09 -18.71 5.47
N PRO A 152 -6.32 -19.74 5.06
CA PRO A 152 -6.66 -20.63 3.96
C PRO A 152 -7.94 -21.43 4.23
#